data_AF-A0A0M7BCM2-F1
#
_entry.id   AF-A0A0M7BCM2-F1
#
_cell.length_a   1.000
_cell.length_b   1.000
_cell.length_c   1.000
_cell.angle_alpha   90.00
_cell.angle_beta   90.00
_cell.angle_gamma   90.00
#
_symmetry.space_group_name_H-M   'P 1'
#
loop_
_entity.id
_entity.type
_entity.pdbx_description
1 polymer ?
#
loop_
_entity_poly.entity_id
_entity_poly.type
_entity_poly.pdbx_seq_one_letter_code
_entity_poly.pdbx_strand_id
1 'polypeptide(L)'
;MTEEANPQNNPDPRKADQTQPEKPRRRKKAPPIDFNALNDRDNKLLQSIATTGARVAGRQQKVREGQLNAMKDTLADILVEPDNVDSRSMTVLFKLMLAYATPANAKKIASTPLCPPDLPEPYRHRA
;
A
#
# COMPACT_ATOMS: atom_id res chain seq x y z
N MET A 1 37.44 42.09 1.28
CA MET A 1 36.51 42.37 2.39
C MET A 1 35.51 43.37 1.81
N THR A 2 34.23 43.13 1.52
CA THR A 2 33.16 42.14 1.81
C THR A 2 32.07 42.43 0.74
N GLU A 3 31.53 41.48 -0.05
CA GLU A 3 30.23 40.75 0.13
C GLU A 3 29.19 41.49 1.02
N GLU A 4 27.90 41.68 0.75
CA GLU A 4 26.81 41.08 -0.07
C GLU A 4 25.83 42.24 -0.47
N ALA A 5 24.79 42.17 -1.33
CA ALA A 5 23.85 41.11 -1.66
C ALA A 5 23.11 41.35 -2.99
N ASN A 6 22.77 40.23 -3.65
CA ASN A 6 21.90 39.99 -4.82
C ASN A 6 20.40 40.27 -4.49
N PRO A 7 19.37 40.16 -5.38
CA PRO A 7 19.36 39.38 -6.63
C PRO A 7 18.75 40.04 -7.88
N GLN A 8 19.48 39.79 -8.97
CA GLN A 8 19.13 40.03 -10.36
C GLN A 8 18.25 38.89 -10.92
N ASN A 9 17.27 39.26 -11.74
CA ASN A 9 16.68 38.52 -12.86
C ASN A 9 16.11 37.09 -12.65
N ASN A 10 14.79 37.00 -12.78
CA ASN A 10 14.03 35.79 -13.12
C ASN A 10 14.68 35.01 -14.28
N PRO A 11 14.97 33.70 -14.13
CA PRO A 11 15.25 32.85 -15.27
C PRO A 11 13.94 32.41 -15.95
N ASP A 12 13.90 32.58 -17.27
CA ASP A 12 12.84 32.15 -18.18
C ASP A 12 12.75 30.61 -18.23
N PRO A 13 11.61 29.98 -17.85
CA PRO A 13 11.53 28.53 -17.71
C PRO A 13 11.09 27.88 -19.02
N ARG A 14 11.86 28.00 -20.11
CA ARG A 14 11.55 27.32 -21.38
C ARG A 14 12.70 27.24 -22.38
N LYS A 15 13.82 26.64 -21.98
CA LYS A 15 14.68 25.88 -22.90
C LYS A 15 14.93 24.49 -22.34
N ALA A 16 13.88 23.66 -22.39
CA ALA A 16 14.08 22.23 -22.34
C ALA A 16 14.75 21.83 -23.66
N ASP A 17 16.04 21.52 -23.58
CA ASP A 17 16.75 20.78 -24.61
C ASP A 17 15.99 19.48 -24.83
N GLN A 18 15.19 19.42 -25.90
CA GLN A 18 14.51 18.19 -26.32
C GLN A 18 15.52 17.32 -27.07
N THR A 19 16.52 16.81 -26.36
CA THR A 19 17.23 15.63 -26.82
C THR A 19 16.26 14.46 -26.65
N GLN A 20 15.57 14.09 -27.74
CA GLN A 20 14.72 12.90 -27.75
C GLN A 20 15.53 11.70 -27.21
N PRO A 21 14.99 10.90 -26.27
CA PRO A 21 15.61 9.64 -25.93
C PRO A 21 15.59 8.75 -27.19
N GLU A 22 16.76 8.33 -27.66
CA GLU A 22 16.90 7.35 -28.72
C GLU A 22 15.97 6.16 -28.43
N LYS A 23 15.23 5.73 -29.47
CA LYS A 23 14.34 4.56 -29.39
C LYS A 23 15.10 3.39 -28.76
N PRO A 24 14.54 2.69 -27.76
CA PRO A 24 15.24 1.57 -27.14
C PRO A 24 15.52 0.51 -28.21
N ARG A 25 16.80 0.31 -28.54
CA ARG A 25 17.24 -0.83 -29.37
C ARG A 25 16.63 -2.09 -28.76
N ARG A 26 15.81 -2.81 -29.54
CA ARG A 26 15.27 -4.12 -29.15
C ARG A 26 16.44 -5.00 -28.72
N ARG A 27 16.64 -5.15 -27.41
CA ARG A 27 17.56 -6.14 -26.86
C ARG A 27 17.05 -7.49 -27.34
N LYS A 28 17.93 -8.30 -27.94
CA LYS A 28 17.60 -9.70 -28.26
C LYS A 28 17.03 -10.33 -26.99
N LYS A 29 15.86 -10.98 -27.09
CA LYS A 29 15.26 -11.69 -25.95
C LYS A 29 16.36 -12.56 -25.33
N ALA A 30 16.56 -12.43 -24.02
CA ALA A 30 17.46 -13.32 -23.31
C ALA A 30 17.03 -14.77 -23.62
N PRO A 31 17.98 -15.69 -23.83
CA PRO A 31 17.64 -17.08 -24.05
C PRO A 31 16.78 -17.57 -22.87
N PRO A 32 15.75 -18.39 -23.12
CA PRO A 32 14.95 -18.97 -22.04
C PRO A 32 15.89 -19.73 -21.08
N ILE A 33 15.75 -19.46 -19.79
CA ILE A 33 16.52 -20.12 -18.73
C ILE A 33 16.07 -21.58 -18.71
N ASP A 34 16.95 -22.50 -19.10
CA ASP A 34 16.72 -23.93 -18.96
C ASP A 34 17.05 -24.35 -17.52
N PHE A 35 16.02 -24.59 -16.71
CA PHE A 35 16.18 -25.00 -15.32
C PHE A 35 16.77 -26.41 -15.17
N ASN A 36 16.80 -27.22 -16.24
CA ASN A 36 17.45 -28.53 -16.24
C ASN A 36 18.95 -28.46 -16.58
N ALA A 37 19.44 -27.29 -17.03
CA ALA A 37 20.86 -27.06 -17.32
C ALA A 37 21.62 -26.35 -16.18
N LEU A 38 20.95 -26.10 -15.05
CA LEU A 38 21.55 -25.48 -13.86
C LEU A 38 22.53 -26.45 -13.21
N ASN A 39 23.79 -26.04 -13.10
CA ASN A 39 24.78 -26.78 -12.34
C ASN A 39 24.50 -26.69 -10.83
N ASP A 40 25.15 -27.54 -10.02
CA ASP A 40 24.95 -27.59 -8.56
C ASP A 40 25.19 -26.24 -7.87
N ARG A 41 26.07 -25.40 -8.42
CA ARG A 41 26.36 -24.06 -7.89
C ARG A 41 25.17 -23.12 -8.11
N ASP A 42 24.56 -23.16 -9.29
CA ASP A 42 23.42 -22.32 -9.63
C ASP A 42 22.16 -22.76 -8.87
N ASN A 43 21.96 -24.06 -8.65
CA ASN A 43 20.89 -24.57 -7.79
C ASN A 43 21.04 -24.11 -6.33
N LYS A 44 22.27 -24.13 -5.77
CA LYS A 44 22.55 -23.57 -4.43
C LYS A 44 22.30 -22.06 -4.37
N LEU A 45 22.64 -21.33 -5.42
CA LEU A 45 22.38 -19.89 -5.51
C LEU A 45 20.86 -19.61 -5.52
N LEU A 46 20.09 -20.34 -6.32
CA LEU A 46 18.63 -20.22 -6.37
C LEU A 46 17.98 -20.52 -5.01
N GLN A 47 18.42 -21.58 -4.33
CA GLN A 47 17.95 -21.89 -2.97
C GLN A 47 18.29 -20.78 -1.96
N SER A 48 19.50 -20.22 -2.05
CA SER A 48 19.92 -19.09 -1.20
C SER A 48 19.06 -17.84 -1.43
N ILE A 49 18.79 -17.52 -2.70
CA ILE A 49 17.91 -16.40 -3.08
C ILE A 49 16.49 -16.66 -2.57
N ALA A 50 15.94 -17.85 -2.77
CA ALA A 50 14.60 -18.21 -2.30
C ALA A 50 14.49 -18.10 -0.78
N THR A 51 15.48 -18.62 -0.04
CA THR A 51 15.52 -18.57 1.43
C THR A 51 15.63 -17.14 1.94
N THR A 52 16.47 -16.32 1.28
CA THR A 52 16.62 -14.90 1.63
C THR A 52 15.34 -14.14 1.33
N GLY A 53 14.71 -14.39 0.18
CA GLY A 53 13.42 -13.81 -0.20
C GLY A 53 12.33 -14.14 0.81
N ALA A 54 12.23 -15.40 1.27
CA ALA A 54 11.28 -15.82 2.29
C ALA A 54 11.48 -15.08 3.62
N ARG A 55 12.75 -14.88 4.05
CA ARG A 55 13.07 -14.12 5.26
C ARG A 55 12.66 -12.64 5.14
N VAL A 56 12.91 -12.02 3.99
CA VAL A 56 12.53 -10.63 3.74
C VAL A 56 11.01 -10.50 3.70
N ALA A 57 10.30 -11.40 3.04
CA ALA A 57 8.84 -11.44 3.02
C ALA A 57 8.27 -11.57 4.44
N GLY A 58 8.82 -12.47 5.26
CA GLY A 58 8.42 -12.61 6.66
C GLY A 58 8.67 -11.36 7.51
N ARG A 59 9.79 -10.66 7.30
CA ARG A 59 10.05 -9.37 7.96
C ARG A 59 9.06 -8.29 7.52
N GLN A 60 8.78 -8.19 6.21
CA GLN A 60 7.80 -7.23 5.69
C GLN A 60 6.39 -7.51 6.22
N GLN A 61 6.01 -8.78 6.35
CA GLN A 61 4.74 -9.16 6.96
C GLN A 61 4.65 -8.68 8.41
N LYS A 62 5.67 -8.91 9.24
CA LYS A 62 5.69 -8.43 10.63
C LYS A 62 5.58 -6.91 10.74
N VAL A 63 6.25 -6.18 9.84
CA VAL A 63 6.13 -4.71 9.80
C VAL A 63 4.71 -4.29 9.45
N ARG A 64 4.08 -4.93 8.45
CA ARG A 64 2.68 -4.64 8.09
C ARG A 64 1.72 -4.98 9.23
N GLU A 65 1.91 -6.10 9.91
CA GLU A 65 1.11 -6.48 11.08
C GLU A 65 1.26 -5.45 12.21
N GLY A 66 2.49 -4.99 12.49
CA GLY A 66 2.73 -3.92 13.46
C GLY A 66 2.05 -2.60 13.08
N GLN A 67 2.11 -2.21 11.80
CA GLN A 67 1.42 -1.02 11.29
C GLN A 67 -0.11 -1.13 11.41
N LEU A 68 -0.67 -2.31 11.10
CA LEU A 68 -2.11 -2.56 11.23
C LEU A 68 -2.55 -2.50 12.69
N ASN A 69 -1.75 -3.04 13.62
CA ASN A 69 -2.04 -2.96 15.05
C ASN A 69 -2.01 -1.51 15.54
N ALA A 70 -0.97 -0.74 15.19
CA ALA A 70 -0.91 0.68 15.57
C ALA A 70 -2.10 1.48 15.02
N MET A 71 -2.50 1.22 13.76
CA MET A 71 -3.68 1.85 13.17
C MET A 71 -4.97 1.46 13.89
N LYS A 72 -5.10 0.18 14.29
CA LYS A 72 -6.24 -0.29 15.09
C LYS A 72 -6.31 0.44 16.44
N ASP A 73 -5.19 0.60 17.12
CA ASP A 73 -5.13 1.28 18.42
C ASP A 73 -5.51 2.76 18.28
N THR A 74 -4.96 3.45 17.27
CA THR A 74 -5.34 4.85 16.97
C THR A 74 -6.83 4.99 16.62
N LEU A 75 -7.39 4.06 15.83
CA LEU A 75 -8.81 4.07 15.52
C LEU A 75 -9.67 3.78 16.76
N ALA A 76 -9.20 2.92 17.67
CA ALA A 76 -9.89 2.71 18.94
C ALA A 76 -9.92 4.00 19.75
N ASP A 77 -8.80 4.69 19.91
CA ASP A 77 -8.72 5.96 20.64
C ASP A 77 -9.64 7.04 20.05
N ILE A 78 -9.69 7.17 18.72
CA ILE A 78 -10.57 8.13 18.03
C ILE A 78 -12.06 7.80 18.26
N LEU A 79 -12.40 6.51 18.31
CA LEU A 79 -13.79 6.04 18.40
C LEU A 79 -14.27 5.84 19.85
N VAL A 80 -13.41 6.03 20.86
CA VAL A 80 -13.73 5.91 22.30
C VAL A 80 -14.64 7.03 22.80
N GLU A 81 -14.71 8.17 22.10
CA GLU A 81 -15.65 9.27 22.39
C GLU A 81 -16.78 9.30 21.35
N PRO A 82 -17.71 8.33 21.32
CA PRO A 82 -18.73 8.22 20.30
C PRO A 82 -19.67 9.43 20.25
N ASP A 83 -19.80 10.17 21.36
CA ASP A 83 -20.59 11.40 21.45
C ASP A 83 -19.97 12.58 20.68
N ASN A 84 -18.65 12.54 20.44
CA ASN A 84 -17.92 13.54 19.67
C ASN A 84 -17.77 13.17 18.18
N VAL A 85 -18.16 11.94 17.80
CA VAL A 85 -18.06 11.47 16.42
C VAL A 85 -19.38 11.68 15.70
N ASP A 86 -19.35 12.50 14.66
CA ASP A 86 -20.51 12.74 13.79
C ASP A 86 -21.10 11.42 13.24
N SER A 87 -22.40 11.21 13.48
CA SER A 87 -23.15 10.02 13.06
C SER A 87 -23.07 9.75 11.55
N ARG A 88 -22.99 10.82 10.74
CA ARG A 88 -22.84 10.70 9.29
C ARG A 88 -21.46 10.15 8.93
N SER A 89 -20.42 10.57 9.63
CA SER A 89 -19.05 10.06 9.46
C SER A 89 -18.94 8.57 9.83
N MET A 90 -19.60 8.14 10.92
CA MET A 90 -19.71 6.71 11.28
C MET A 90 -20.43 5.89 10.21
N THR A 91 -21.50 6.44 9.64
CA THR A 91 -22.23 5.79 8.55
C THR A 91 -21.37 5.60 7.30
N VAL A 92 -20.55 6.58 6.94
CA VAL A 92 -19.62 6.46 5.82
C VAL A 92 -18.54 5.41 6.12
N LEU A 93 -17.98 5.42 7.33
CA LEU A 93 -16.96 4.47 7.75
C LEU A 93 -17.46 3.02 7.65
N PHE A 94 -18.62 2.71 8.22
CA PHE A 94 -19.19 1.36 8.19
C PHE A 94 -19.58 0.93 6.77
N LYS A 95 -20.10 1.82 5.93
CA LYS A 95 -20.37 1.52 4.51
C LYS A 95 -19.09 1.13 3.76
N LEU A 96 -18.00 1.86 3.99
CA LEU A 96 -16.71 1.54 3.39
C LEU A 96 -16.17 0.21 3.89
N MET A 97 -16.20 -0.02 5.21
CA MET A 97 -15.76 -1.30 5.78
C MET A 97 -16.54 -2.49 5.22
N LEU A 98 -17.87 -2.39 5.11
CA LEU A 98 -18.71 -3.46 4.58
C LEU A 98 -18.54 -3.66 3.06
N ALA A 99 -18.24 -2.61 2.29
CA ALA A 99 -18.01 -2.70 0.85
C ALA A 99 -16.78 -3.56 0.51
N TYR A 100 -15.74 -3.51 1.34
CA TYR A 100 -14.48 -4.24 1.14
C TYR A 100 -14.34 -5.47 2.04
N ALA A 101 -15.33 -5.75 2.91
CA ALA A 101 -15.29 -6.90 3.79
C ALA A 101 -15.53 -8.21 3.02
N THR A 102 -14.81 -9.26 3.42
CA THR A 102 -15.21 -10.64 3.10
C THR A 102 -16.52 -10.97 3.82
N PRO A 103 -17.33 -11.93 3.35
CA PRO A 103 -18.59 -12.29 4.00
C PRO A 103 -18.45 -12.62 5.50
N ALA A 104 -17.40 -13.36 5.87
CA ALA A 104 -17.13 -13.70 7.27
C ALA A 104 -16.80 -12.47 8.15
N ASN A 105 -16.18 -11.44 7.58
CA ASN A 105 -15.84 -10.21 8.29
C ASN A 105 -17.02 -9.21 8.26
N ALA A 106 -17.83 -9.21 7.21
CA ALA A 106 -19.01 -8.38 7.10
C ALA A 106 -20.00 -8.65 8.25
N LYS A 107 -20.20 -9.93 8.60
CA LYS A 107 -21.00 -10.33 9.78
C LYS A 107 -20.52 -9.70 11.07
N LYS A 108 -19.21 -9.77 11.30
CA LYS A 108 -18.57 -9.25 12.51
C LYS A 108 -18.70 -7.73 12.57
N ILE A 109 -18.48 -7.04 11.45
CA ILE A 109 -18.62 -5.60 11.33
C ILE A 109 -20.07 -5.18 11.61
N ALA A 110 -21.05 -5.82 10.98
CA ALA A 110 -22.46 -5.52 11.16
C ALA A 110 -22.97 -5.77 12.59
N SER A 111 -22.36 -6.71 13.31
CA SER A 111 -22.68 -6.99 14.73
C SER A 111 -22.07 -6.01 15.74
N THR A 112 -21.32 -5.00 15.28
CA THR A 112 -20.61 -4.07 16.18
C THR A 112 -21.61 -3.05 16.77
N PRO A 113 -21.56 -2.72 18.08
CA PRO A 113 -22.50 -1.76 18.70
C PRO A 113 -22.48 -0.36 18.07
N LEU A 114 -21.35 0.03 17.49
CA LEU A 114 -21.16 1.31 16.79
C LEU A 114 -21.71 1.31 15.35
N CYS A 115 -22.20 0.15 14.87
CA CYS A 115 -22.72 0.00 13.52
C CYS A 115 -24.10 0.67 13.42
N PRO A 116 -24.32 1.62 12.49
CA PRO A 116 -25.61 2.28 12.36
C PRO A 116 -26.72 1.28 11.99
N PRO A 117 -27.90 1.35 12.63
CA PRO A 117 -29.01 0.43 12.35
C PRO A 117 -29.54 0.58 10.92
N ASP A 118 -29.42 1.76 10.32
CA ASP A 118 -30.01 2.11 9.01
C ASP A 118 -29.07 1.86 7.82
N LEU A 119 -28.11 0.94 7.94
CA LEU A 119 -27.28 0.57 6.80
C LEU A 119 -28.16 -0.02 5.69
N PRO A 120 -28.06 0.50 4.44
CA PRO A 120 -28.94 0.10 3.35
C PRO A 120 -28.87 -1.41 3.08
N GLU A 121 -30.00 -1.99 2.69
CA GLU A 121 -30.19 -3.44 2.47
C GLU A 121 -29.06 -4.22 1.76
N PRO A 122 -28.39 -3.70 0.71
CA PRO A 122 -27.26 -4.41 0.08
C PRO A 122 -26.09 -4.72 1.03
N TYR A 123 -26.01 -4.02 2.17
CA TYR A 123 -25.01 -4.23 3.21
C TYR A 123 -25.49 -5.16 4.33
N ARG A 124 -26.79 -5.47 4.40
CA ARG A 124 -27.36 -6.45 5.35
C ARG A 124 -27.27 -7.89 4.85
N HIS A 125 -27.42 -8.11 3.53
CA HIS A 125 -27.44 -9.45 2.92
C HIS A 125 -26.04 -10.04 2.61
N ARG A 126 -24.98 -9.26 2.80
CA ARG A 126 -23.58 -9.73 2.69
C ARG A 126 -22.94 -10.07 4.04
N ALA A 127 -23.64 -9.79 5.14
CA ALA A 127 -23.23 -10.07 6.52
C ALA A 127 -23.77 -11.43 7.00
#